data_AF-A0A0B4F800-F1
#
_entry.id   AF-A0A0B4F800-F1
#
_cell.length_a   1.000
_cell.length_b   1.000
_cell.length_c   1.000
_cell.angle_alpha   90.00
_cell.angle_beta   90.00
_cell.angle_gamma   90.00
#
_symmetry.space_group_name_H-M   'P 1'
#
loop_
_entity.id
_entity.type
_entity.pdbx_description
1 polymer ?
#
loop_
_entity_poly.entity_id
_entity_poly.type
_entity_poly.pdbx_seq_one_letter_code
_entity_poly.pdbx_strand_id
1 'polypeptide(L)'
;MAGLGPHRDASARIQKPDTSLDRLAALKARVAAATGASKAKGDINSLLEDPKSRNSSLVTRDLPIKTAQPRAQQHAGQSPYRTPAANSRKFGQAMQSDAMDNPYLDENPAHQSSGSRQREPRRLVFNQKGKYIQQANALRRQAALEAMKKRIAEQTRKAGISEDLDVEKNFVIEQPPDVEWWDEGLIDGSSYEQIGNPSSLKIISPDSIVTEYIQHPVALEPPQDRHVLENKAMFLTSKEQAKIRRQRRMAELKEMQAKIRLGLIPAPPPKVKKGNLMRVLGDVAVKDPTAVEARVNREIAERHQKHVKLNEDRKLSKDQKNEKLSKNQQRDADKGIYLLVFKISSLANGQHRYKIGMNATQLALSGTCIMHPKFNLVIVEGGSWSINKYKKLMLNRIDWTENSPSRRGDDRPNSERDWLQAEDQDGALKDMSLNECRLIFEGEQKARVFRRWSSKVCETDAEAREALARVKLETFWSLAKGTLGIS
;
A
#
# COMPACT_ATOMS: atom_id res chain seq x y z
N MET A 1 -54.88 -23.75 -36.08
CA MET A 1 -53.75 -23.04 -36.73
C MET A 1 -52.64 -22.85 -35.70
N ALA A 2 -51.38 -22.85 -36.15
CA ALA A 2 -50.15 -22.84 -35.34
C ALA A 2 -50.00 -24.06 -34.40
N GLY A 3 -48.82 -24.69 -34.27
CA GLY A 3 -47.54 -24.43 -34.93
C GLY A 3 -46.40 -24.80 -33.98
N LEU A 4 -45.89 -26.03 -34.08
CA LEU A 4 -44.80 -26.52 -33.22
C LEU A 4 -43.47 -25.85 -33.57
N GLY A 5 -42.77 -25.35 -32.55
CA GLY A 5 -41.38 -24.93 -32.64
C GLY A 5 -40.66 -25.22 -31.30
N PRO A 6 -39.47 -25.85 -31.31
CA PRO A 6 -38.76 -26.15 -30.07
C PRO A 6 -38.12 -24.86 -29.51
N HIS A 7 -38.56 -24.45 -28.31
CA HIS A 7 -37.86 -23.42 -27.55
C HIS A 7 -36.46 -23.94 -27.19
N ARG A 8 -35.40 -23.24 -27.61
CA ARG A 8 -34.03 -23.57 -27.19
C ARG A 8 -33.75 -22.92 -25.84
N ASP A 9 -33.54 -23.74 -24.82
CA ASP A 9 -32.99 -23.27 -23.55
C ASP A 9 -31.62 -22.63 -23.74
N ALA A 10 -31.46 -21.41 -23.23
CA ALA A 10 -30.17 -20.72 -23.18
C ALA A 10 -29.28 -21.19 -22.00
N SER A 11 -29.78 -22.16 -21.22
CA SER A 11 -29.23 -22.56 -19.91
C SER A 11 -28.29 -23.78 -19.97
N ALA A 12 -27.76 -24.12 -21.14
CA ALA A 12 -26.90 -25.28 -21.35
C ALA A 12 -25.64 -24.96 -22.20
N ARG A 13 -24.89 -23.93 -21.82
CA ARG A 13 -23.52 -23.72 -22.32
C ARG A 13 -22.52 -23.69 -21.17
N ILE A 14 -22.06 -24.88 -20.80
CA ILE A 14 -20.91 -25.07 -19.90
C ILE A 14 -19.71 -24.35 -20.51
N GLN A 15 -19.35 -23.20 -19.95
CA GLN A 15 -18.05 -22.57 -20.23
C GLN A 15 -16.98 -23.41 -19.54
N LYS A 16 -16.06 -23.98 -20.32
CA LYS A 16 -14.88 -24.65 -19.76
C LYS A 16 -14.03 -23.61 -19.05
N PRO A 17 -13.46 -23.89 -17.86
CA PRO A 17 -12.55 -22.95 -17.21
C PRO A 17 -11.27 -22.83 -18.05
N ASP A 18 -10.94 -21.61 -18.49
CA ASP A 18 -9.68 -21.30 -19.16
C ASP A 18 -8.51 -21.59 -18.23
N THR A 19 -7.84 -22.72 -18.45
CA THR A 19 -6.71 -23.11 -17.61
C THR A 19 -5.50 -22.20 -17.88
N SER A 20 -4.62 -22.05 -16.88
CA SER A 20 -3.38 -21.29 -17.02
C SER A 20 -2.47 -21.82 -18.15
N LEU A 21 -2.60 -23.10 -18.48
CA LEU A 21 -1.91 -23.76 -19.59
C LEU A 21 -2.36 -23.23 -20.97
N ASP A 22 -3.66 -22.98 -21.18
CA ASP A 22 -4.18 -22.47 -22.46
C ASP A 22 -3.70 -21.03 -22.72
N ARG A 23 -3.63 -20.19 -21.68
CA ARG A 23 -3.04 -18.84 -21.79
C ARG A 23 -1.56 -18.90 -22.17
N LEU A 24 -0.83 -19.87 -21.61
CA LEU A 24 0.60 -20.09 -21.90
C LEU A 24 0.82 -20.66 -23.31
N ALA A 25 -0.09 -21.52 -23.79
CA ALA A 25 -0.11 -22.01 -25.16
C ALA A 25 -0.41 -20.90 -26.17
N ALA A 26 -1.40 -20.03 -25.90
CA ALA A 26 -1.73 -18.87 -26.73
C ALA A 26 -0.57 -17.86 -26.81
N LEU A 27 0.14 -17.62 -25.69
CA LEU A 27 1.35 -16.78 -25.69
C LEU A 27 2.48 -17.39 -26.54
N LYS A 28 2.69 -18.71 -26.42
CA LYS A 28 3.69 -19.46 -27.20
C LYS A 28 3.37 -19.45 -28.70
N ALA A 29 2.09 -19.52 -29.07
CA ALA A 29 1.64 -19.41 -30.46
C ALA A 29 1.87 -18.01 -31.05
N ARG A 30 1.59 -16.92 -30.30
CA ARG A 30 1.87 -15.54 -30.75
C ARG A 30 3.37 -15.29 -30.96
N VAL A 31 4.23 -15.80 -30.06
CA VAL A 31 5.68 -15.69 -30.20
C VAL A 31 6.20 -16.47 -31.42
N ALA A 32 5.64 -17.66 -31.71
CA ALA A 32 6.00 -18.42 -32.90
C ALA A 32 5.65 -17.67 -34.20
N ALA A 33 4.43 -17.12 -34.30
CA ALA A 33 3.97 -16.37 -35.47
C ALA A 33 4.86 -15.15 -35.78
N ALA A 34 5.30 -14.41 -34.76
CA ALA A 34 6.21 -13.26 -34.91
C ALA A 34 7.59 -13.64 -35.48
N THR A 35 8.02 -14.90 -35.34
CA THR A 35 9.32 -15.38 -35.86
C THR A 35 9.27 -16.03 -37.25
N GLY A 36 8.07 -16.32 -37.77
CA GLY A 36 7.88 -17.02 -39.04
C GLY A 36 7.88 -16.13 -40.29
N ALA A 37 7.65 -14.82 -40.14
CA ALA A 37 7.38 -13.91 -41.26
C ALA A 37 8.60 -13.50 -42.12
N SER A 38 9.80 -13.99 -41.82
CA SER A 38 11.06 -13.54 -42.45
C SER A 38 11.70 -14.59 -43.38
N LYS A 39 10.92 -15.23 -44.26
CA LYS A 39 11.47 -16.11 -45.32
C LYS A 39 10.49 -16.44 -46.46
N ALA A 40 10.34 -15.55 -47.44
CA ALA A 40 9.79 -15.91 -48.76
C ALA A 40 10.29 -14.96 -49.87
N LYS A 41 10.96 -15.55 -50.88
CA LYS A 41 11.21 -15.13 -52.29
C LYS A 41 11.42 -13.66 -52.68
N GLY A 42 12.33 -13.46 -53.63
CA GLY A 42 12.37 -12.27 -54.49
C GLY A 42 12.59 -12.67 -55.96
N ASP A 43 12.40 -11.70 -56.85
CA ASP A 43 12.99 -11.52 -58.20
C ASP A 43 12.63 -10.07 -58.63
N ILE A 44 13.58 -9.15 -58.86
CA ILE A 44 14.35 -8.86 -60.09
C ILE A 44 13.73 -7.74 -60.98
N ASN A 45 14.58 -6.71 -61.25
CA ASN A 45 14.67 -5.78 -62.41
C ASN A 45 14.22 -4.28 -62.39
N SER A 46 15.02 -3.49 -63.14
CA SER A 46 14.92 -2.05 -63.54
C SER A 46 14.92 -1.01 -62.39
N LEU A 47 15.79 0.01 -62.27
CA LEU A 47 16.63 0.81 -63.20
C LEU A 47 15.87 1.87 -64.03
N LEU A 48 15.68 3.10 -63.51
CA LEU A 48 16.24 4.38 -64.03
C LEU A 48 15.81 5.64 -63.23
N GLU A 49 16.73 6.61 -63.15
CA GLU A 49 16.63 8.10 -63.04
C GLU A 49 15.50 8.84 -62.26
N ASP A 50 15.89 9.57 -61.20
CA ASP A 50 16.09 11.05 -61.12
C ASP A 50 15.12 12.06 -61.81
N PRO A 51 15.09 13.39 -61.47
CA PRO A 51 15.53 14.09 -60.24
C PRO A 51 14.60 15.29 -59.79
N LYS A 52 15.12 16.19 -58.91
CA LYS A 52 14.75 17.62 -58.63
C LYS A 52 13.62 17.89 -57.59
N SER A 53 13.93 18.50 -56.43
CA SER A 53 14.09 19.95 -56.11
C SER A 53 12.76 20.67 -55.79
N ARG A 54 12.57 21.58 -54.83
CA ARG A 54 13.39 22.66 -54.20
C ARG A 54 12.99 22.81 -52.70
N ASN A 55 13.87 23.07 -51.75
CA ASN A 55 14.58 24.34 -51.42
C ASN A 55 13.72 25.54 -50.99
N SER A 56 13.68 25.79 -49.67
CA SER A 56 14.04 27.07 -49.02
C SER A 56 14.16 26.88 -47.49
N SER A 57 14.75 27.79 -46.72
CA SER A 57 16.20 28.09 -46.58
C SER A 57 16.38 29.24 -45.58
N LEU A 58 17.19 29.03 -44.52
CA LEU A 58 17.84 30.08 -43.70
C LEU A 58 16.87 30.92 -42.81
N VAL A 59 17.26 31.52 -41.68
CA VAL A 59 18.54 32.16 -41.30
C VAL A 59 18.95 31.88 -39.84
N THR A 60 20.23 31.59 -39.62
CA THR A 60 20.94 31.58 -38.32
C THR A 60 21.58 32.93 -37.99
N ARG A 61 21.98 33.15 -36.72
CA ARG A 61 22.98 34.16 -36.33
C ARG A 61 24.03 33.53 -35.41
N ASP A 62 25.26 34.04 -35.49
CA ASP A 62 26.49 33.28 -35.26
C ASP A 62 27.36 33.77 -34.07
N LEU A 63 27.92 32.80 -33.32
CA LEU A 63 29.33 32.73 -32.82
C LEU A 63 29.86 33.81 -31.80
N PRO A 64 31.11 33.71 -31.23
CA PRO A 64 32.09 32.60 -31.16
C PRO A 64 32.80 32.32 -29.78
N ILE A 65 33.40 31.12 -29.65
CA ILE A 65 34.74 30.74 -29.10
C ILE A 65 35.21 31.15 -27.66
N LYS A 66 35.65 30.13 -26.86
CA LYS A 66 36.91 30.02 -26.05
C LYS A 66 36.88 28.70 -25.22
N THR A 67 37.69 27.65 -25.46
CA THR A 67 39.11 27.37 -25.09
C THR A 67 39.52 27.51 -23.61
N ALA A 68 39.79 26.40 -22.90
CA ALA A 68 40.96 26.19 -22.03
C ALA A 68 41.11 24.73 -21.50
N GLN A 69 42.35 24.34 -21.21
CA GLN A 69 42.90 23.02 -20.85
C GLN A 69 42.55 22.51 -19.43
N PRO A 70 43.04 21.32 -19.01
CA PRO A 70 44.28 21.33 -18.21
C PRO A 70 45.34 20.26 -18.60
N ARG A 71 46.54 20.37 -18.00
CA ARG A 71 47.78 19.66 -18.35
C ARG A 71 48.44 18.95 -17.14
N ALA A 72 48.72 17.66 -17.32
CA ALA A 72 49.79 16.79 -16.77
C ALA A 72 50.54 17.06 -15.43
N GLN A 73 50.72 15.96 -14.68
CA GLN A 73 51.92 15.46 -13.95
C GLN A 73 51.64 13.95 -13.69
N GLN A 74 52.37 12.90 -14.10
CA GLN A 74 53.80 12.52 -14.23
C GLN A 74 54.53 12.16 -12.92
N HIS A 75 54.80 10.85 -12.76
CA HIS A 75 56.07 10.18 -12.35
C HIS A 75 55.79 8.66 -12.22
N ALA A 76 56.74 7.71 -12.24
CA ALA A 76 57.84 7.39 -13.17
C ALA A 76 58.34 5.96 -12.81
N GLY A 77 58.70 5.09 -13.77
CA GLY A 77 58.97 3.67 -13.42
C GLY A 77 59.47 2.71 -14.53
N GLN A 78 60.54 3.08 -15.22
CA GLN A 78 61.57 2.22 -15.87
C GLN A 78 61.19 0.97 -16.71
N SER A 79 61.42 1.11 -18.04
CA SER A 79 62.24 0.26 -18.97
C SER A 79 63.00 -0.98 -18.43
N PRO A 80 63.50 -1.92 -19.29
CA PRO A 80 63.87 -1.72 -20.70
C PRO A 80 63.58 -2.82 -21.76
N TYR A 81 63.39 -2.36 -23.02
CA TYR A 81 63.81 -2.90 -24.35
C TYR A 81 63.64 -4.42 -24.68
N ARG A 82 63.37 -4.88 -25.92
CA ARG A 82 63.87 -4.37 -27.22
C ARG A 82 63.11 -4.95 -28.45
N THR A 83 62.64 -4.07 -29.34
CA THR A 83 62.60 -4.24 -30.82
C THR A 83 63.63 -3.24 -31.41
N PRO A 84 63.93 -3.07 -32.74
CA PRO A 84 63.39 -3.62 -34.01
C PRO A 84 64.38 -4.66 -34.63
N ALA A 85 64.56 -4.94 -35.93
CA ALA A 85 64.18 -4.35 -37.24
C ALA A 85 64.09 -5.48 -38.32
N ALA A 86 63.37 -5.39 -39.46
CA ALA A 86 63.33 -4.46 -40.61
C ALA A 86 64.31 -4.78 -41.77
N ASN A 87 63.77 -4.81 -43.00
CA ASN A 87 64.43 -4.83 -44.33
C ASN A 87 65.35 -6.02 -44.68
N SER A 88 65.62 -6.38 -45.95
CA SER A 88 64.94 -6.31 -47.25
C SER A 88 65.97 -6.78 -48.33
N ARG A 89 65.49 -7.38 -49.43
CA ARG A 89 66.11 -7.42 -50.79
C ARG A 89 67.26 -8.42 -51.13
N LYS A 90 66.91 -9.25 -52.15
CA LYS A 90 67.59 -9.51 -53.45
C LYS A 90 68.47 -10.77 -53.64
N PHE A 91 68.47 -11.18 -54.92
CA PHE A 91 69.19 -12.28 -55.61
C PHE A 91 68.66 -13.71 -55.30
N GLY A 92 68.68 -14.66 -56.25
CA GLY A 92 69.21 -14.64 -57.63
C GLY A 92 68.46 -15.61 -58.58
N GLN A 93 68.95 -15.75 -59.82
CA GLN A 93 68.36 -16.58 -60.89
C GLN A 93 68.89 -18.03 -60.88
N ALA A 94 68.24 -18.85 -61.73
CA ALA A 94 68.80 -19.95 -62.54
C ALA A 94 68.80 -21.39 -62.00
N MET A 95 68.03 -22.22 -62.72
CA MET A 95 68.39 -23.50 -63.38
C MET A 95 69.12 -24.62 -62.62
N GLN A 96 68.47 -25.80 -62.65
CA GLN A 96 69.06 -27.16 -62.78
C GLN A 96 70.06 -27.62 -61.69
N SER A 97 70.19 -28.89 -61.36
CA SER A 97 69.32 -30.07 -61.47
C SER A 97 69.76 -31.03 -60.36
N ASP A 98 68.90 -31.96 -59.95
CA ASP A 98 69.20 -33.39 -59.97
C ASP A 98 68.15 -34.15 -59.17
N ALA A 99 67.70 -35.27 -59.75
CA ALA A 99 66.76 -36.16 -59.10
C ALA A 99 67.45 -36.86 -57.94
N MET A 100 66.96 -36.62 -56.72
CA MET A 100 67.15 -37.55 -55.61
C MET A 100 65.82 -38.26 -55.39
N ASP A 101 65.86 -39.55 -55.67
CA ASP A 101 64.72 -40.45 -55.73
C ASP A 101 63.98 -40.49 -54.38
N ASN A 102 62.65 -40.34 -54.40
CA ASN A 102 61.87 -40.19 -53.18
C ASN A 102 61.28 -41.56 -52.81
N PRO A 103 61.75 -42.23 -51.72
CA PRO A 103 61.43 -43.63 -51.42
C PRO A 103 59.97 -43.90 -50.98
N TYR A 104 59.08 -42.94 -51.20
CA TYR A 104 57.64 -43.01 -50.97
C TYR A 104 56.82 -42.77 -52.26
N LEU A 105 57.48 -42.69 -53.42
CA LEU A 105 56.85 -42.54 -54.73
C LEU A 105 56.99 -43.86 -55.51
N ASP A 106 55.89 -44.60 -55.66
CA ASP A 106 55.86 -45.84 -56.42
C ASP A 106 55.48 -45.56 -57.88
N GLU A 107 56.48 -45.58 -58.79
CA GLU A 107 56.30 -45.28 -60.21
C GLU A 107 55.89 -46.51 -61.07
N ASN A 108 55.50 -47.65 -60.47
CA ASN A 108 55.19 -48.86 -61.22
C ASN A 108 53.67 -49.20 -61.25
N PRO A 109 52.90 -48.73 -62.26
CA PRO A 109 51.47 -49.01 -62.37
C PRO A 109 51.19 -50.42 -62.95
N ALA A 110 51.35 -51.46 -62.13
CA ALA A 110 51.13 -52.86 -62.55
C ALA A 110 50.05 -53.60 -61.73
N HIS A 111 48.86 -53.68 -62.32
CA HIS A 111 47.82 -54.71 -62.12
C HIS A 111 46.96 -54.78 -60.83
N GLN A 112 45.65 -54.96 -61.09
CA GLN A 112 44.53 -55.29 -60.18
C GLN A 112 44.00 -54.10 -59.34
N SER A 113 42.69 -53.83 -59.24
CA SER A 113 41.50 -54.55 -59.72
C SER A 113 40.35 -53.57 -60.07
N SER A 114 39.38 -54.03 -60.87
CA SER A 114 38.19 -53.23 -61.23
C SER A 114 37.24 -53.05 -60.03
N GLY A 115 37.35 -51.93 -59.31
CA GLY A 115 36.43 -51.63 -58.20
C GLY A 115 36.63 -50.32 -57.43
N SER A 116 37.77 -49.64 -57.55
CA SER A 116 38.08 -48.42 -56.78
C SER A 116 37.69 -47.13 -57.53
N ARG A 117 36.64 -46.45 -57.06
CA ARG A 117 36.29 -45.10 -57.53
C ARG A 117 37.39 -44.10 -57.19
N GLN A 118 37.88 -43.36 -58.19
CA GLN A 118 38.76 -42.20 -57.96
C GLN A 118 38.07 -41.19 -57.02
N ARG A 119 38.76 -40.78 -55.94
CA ARG A 119 38.27 -39.73 -55.04
C ARG A 119 38.67 -38.36 -55.58
N GLU A 120 37.71 -37.61 -56.12
CA GLU A 120 37.95 -36.20 -56.43
C GLU A 120 38.25 -35.39 -55.15
N PRO A 121 39.21 -34.44 -55.20
CA PRO A 121 39.52 -33.58 -54.08
C PRO A 121 38.34 -32.63 -53.79
N ARG A 122 37.87 -32.61 -52.54
CA ARG A 122 36.73 -31.76 -52.13
C ARG A 122 37.03 -30.28 -52.36
N ARG A 123 36.26 -29.65 -53.27
CA ARG A 123 36.36 -28.23 -53.60
C ARG A 123 36.17 -27.35 -52.35
N LEU A 124 37.10 -26.42 -52.11
CA LEU A 124 37.06 -25.50 -50.96
C LEU A 124 35.86 -24.55 -51.05
N VAL A 125 34.89 -24.70 -50.16
CA VAL A 125 33.72 -23.79 -50.05
C VAL A 125 34.04 -22.67 -49.06
N PHE A 126 34.54 -21.55 -49.58
CA PHE A 126 34.81 -20.36 -48.77
C PHE A 126 33.50 -19.71 -48.30
N ASN A 127 33.29 -19.71 -46.99
CA ASN A 127 32.15 -19.02 -46.38
C ASN A 127 32.42 -17.51 -46.32
N GLN A 128 31.43 -16.69 -46.68
CA GLN A 128 31.56 -15.23 -46.65
C GLN A 128 31.91 -14.72 -45.25
N LYS A 129 32.79 -13.70 -45.20
CA LYS A 129 33.23 -13.06 -43.95
C LYS A 129 32.03 -12.63 -43.11
N GLY A 130 32.05 -13.00 -41.82
CA GLY A 130 30.98 -12.67 -40.88
C GLY A 130 29.83 -13.69 -40.77
N LYS A 131 29.65 -14.65 -41.69
CA LYS A 131 28.57 -15.66 -41.60
C LYS A 131 28.54 -16.39 -40.26
N TYR A 132 29.67 -16.94 -39.85
CA TYR A 132 29.81 -17.62 -38.55
C TYR A 132 29.84 -16.67 -37.34
N ILE A 133 30.25 -15.41 -37.53
CA ILE A 133 30.23 -14.39 -36.47
C ILE A 133 28.78 -14.00 -36.16
N GLN A 134 27.94 -13.84 -37.18
CA GLN A 134 26.50 -13.60 -37.04
C GLN A 134 25.81 -14.81 -36.38
N GLN A 135 26.13 -16.03 -36.81
CA GLN A 135 25.61 -17.26 -36.22
C GLN A 135 26.02 -17.41 -34.74
N ALA A 136 27.29 -17.16 -34.39
CA ALA A 136 27.77 -17.17 -33.01
C ALA A 136 27.10 -16.07 -32.15
N ASN A 137 26.87 -14.88 -32.70
CA ASN A 137 26.17 -13.80 -32.00
C ASN A 137 24.65 -14.04 -31.87
N ALA A 138 24.06 -14.86 -32.73
CA ALA A 138 22.69 -15.36 -32.57
C ALA A 138 22.62 -16.41 -31.45
N LEU A 139 23.54 -17.38 -31.44
CA LEU A 139 23.67 -18.39 -30.37
C LEU A 139 23.93 -17.76 -29.00
N ARG A 140 24.82 -16.77 -28.90
CA ARG A 140 25.06 -16.01 -27.65
C ARG A 140 23.79 -15.30 -27.16
N ARG A 141 23.00 -14.70 -28.06
CA ARG A 141 21.72 -14.08 -27.70
C ARG A 141 20.69 -15.10 -27.23
N GLN A 142 20.60 -16.27 -27.87
CA GLN A 142 19.75 -17.37 -27.43
C GLN A 142 20.17 -17.87 -26.04
N ALA A 143 21.45 -18.14 -25.81
CA ALA A 143 21.98 -18.57 -24.51
C ALA A 143 21.76 -17.51 -23.41
N ALA A 144 21.89 -16.21 -23.72
CA ALA A 144 21.60 -15.15 -22.77
C ALA A 144 20.10 -15.10 -22.39
N LEU A 145 19.20 -15.25 -23.36
CA LEU A 145 17.76 -15.33 -23.11
C LEU A 145 17.36 -16.60 -22.34
N GLU A 146 18.03 -17.73 -22.59
CA GLU A 146 17.83 -18.98 -21.85
C GLU A 146 18.33 -18.86 -20.41
N ALA A 147 19.52 -18.29 -20.19
CA ALA A 147 20.05 -18.00 -18.85
C ALA A 147 19.16 -17.01 -18.08
N MET A 148 18.59 -16.02 -18.76
CA MET A 148 17.62 -15.09 -18.17
C MET A 148 16.33 -15.80 -17.76
N LYS A 149 15.76 -16.64 -18.63
CA LYS A 149 14.60 -17.48 -18.31
C LYS A 149 14.88 -18.43 -17.14
N LYS A 150 16.07 -19.04 -17.10
CA LYS A 150 16.48 -19.92 -16.01
C LYS A 150 16.55 -19.18 -14.68
N ARG A 151 17.17 -17.99 -14.63
CA ARG A 151 17.17 -17.12 -13.43
C ARG A 151 15.76 -16.72 -12.99
N ILE A 152 14.88 -16.36 -13.92
CA ILE A 152 13.48 -16.01 -13.59
C ILE A 152 12.79 -17.24 -12.98
N ALA A 153 12.91 -18.43 -13.59
CA ALA A 153 12.33 -19.65 -13.06
C ALA A 153 12.89 -20.06 -11.68
N GLU A 154 14.20 -19.88 -11.45
CA GLU A 154 14.85 -20.08 -10.15
C GLU A 154 14.34 -19.09 -9.10
N GLN A 155 14.18 -17.81 -9.46
CA GLN A 155 13.59 -16.79 -8.57
C GLN A 155 12.11 -17.07 -8.27
N THR A 156 11.31 -17.47 -9.26
CA THR A 156 9.89 -17.82 -9.06
C THR A 156 9.73 -19.07 -8.20
N ARG A 157 10.53 -20.13 -8.41
CA ARG A 157 10.55 -21.29 -7.50
C ARG A 157 10.96 -20.88 -6.10
N LYS A 158 12.04 -20.10 -5.95
CA LYS A 158 12.51 -19.64 -4.62
C LYS A 158 11.46 -18.82 -3.89
N ALA A 159 10.76 -17.92 -4.59
CA ALA A 159 9.69 -17.10 -4.01
C ALA A 159 8.48 -17.94 -3.57
N GLY A 160 8.01 -18.86 -4.42
CA GLY A 160 6.90 -19.77 -4.07
C GLY A 160 7.26 -20.66 -2.86
N ILE A 161 8.44 -21.28 -2.89
CA ILE A 161 8.93 -22.11 -1.79
C ILE A 161 9.10 -21.32 -0.49
N SER A 162 9.53 -20.04 -0.56
CA SER A 162 9.63 -19.20 0.66
C SER A 162 8.28 -18.79 1.26
N GLU A 163 7.19 -18.77 0.49
CA GLU A 163 5.86 -18.50 1.04
C GLU A 163 5.25 -19.74 1.72
N ASP A 164 5.47 -20.95 1.19
CA ASP A 164 5.01 -22.20 1.82
C ASP A 164 5.82 -22.54 3.09
N LEU A 165 7.15 -22.42 3.05
CA LEU A 165 8.01 -22.74 4.21
C LEU A 165 7.69 -21.92 5.47
N ASP A 166 7.22 -20.68 5.30
CA ASP A 166 6.80 -19.81 6.41
C ASP A 166 5.44 -20.23 6.99
N VAL A 167 4.62 -20.95 6.24
CA VAL A 167 3.36 -21.54 6.70
C VAL A 167 3.67 -22.87 7.39
N GLU A 168 4.42 -23.76 6.74
CA GLU A 168 4.80 -25.09 7.24
C GLU A 168 5.51 -25.02 8.60
N LYS A 169 6.43 -24.06 8.80
CA LYS A 169 7.12 -23.86 10.09
C LYS A 169 6.19 -23.66 11.28
N ASN A 170 5.03 -23.03 11.09
CA ASN A 170 4.06 -22.83 12.18
C ASN A 170 3.23 -24.09 12.49
N PHE A 171 3.31 -25.12 11.62
CA PHE A 171 2.67 -26.42 11.81
C PHE A 171 3.67 -27.52 12.22
N VAL A 172 4.96 -27.21 12.35
CA VAL A 172 5.94 -28.11 12.97
C VAL A 172 5.64 -28.15 14.47
N ILE A 173 4.96 -29.21 14.90
CA ILE A 173 4.75 -29.52 16.30
C ILE A 173 6.11 -29.93 16.87
N GLU A 174 6.66 -29.12 17.78
CA GLU A 174 7.83 -29.47 18.57
C GLU A 174 7.51 -30.71 19.42
N GLN A 175 8.48 -31.62 19.58
CA GLN A 175 8.25 -32.81 20.40
C GLN A 175 8.00 -32.36 21.86
N PRO A 176 6.98 -32.91 22.54
CA PRO A 176 6.76 -32.63 23.96
C PRO A 176 8.05 -32.91 24.75
N PRO A 177 8.42 -32.05 25.71
CA PRO A 177 9.51 -32.35 26.64
C PRO A 177 9.27 -33.67 27.38
N ASP A 178 10.35 -34.37 27.75
CA ASP A 178 10.28 -35.66 28.48
C ASP A 178 9.57 -35.55 29.84
N VAL A 179 9.51 -34.33 30.41
CA VAL A 179 8.79 -33.95 31.63
C VAL A 179 8.16 -32.58 31.41
N GLU A 180 6.88 -32.42 31.74
CA GLU A 180 6.22 -31.13 31.66
C GLU A 180 6.61 -30.21 32.83
N TRP A 181 6.72 -28.90 32.59
CA TRP A 181 7.26 -27.90 33.54
C TRP A 181 6.53 -27.82 34.91
N TRP A 182 5.31 -28.36 35.00
CA TRP A 182 4.52 -28.42 36.24
C TRP A 182 4.82 -29.67 37.08
N ASP A 183 5.38 -30.72 36.49
CA ASP A 183 5.81 -31.96 37.16
C ASP A 183 7.28 -31.93 37.60
N GLU A 184 8.11 -31.04 37.04
CA GLU A 184 9.56 -30.95 37.32
C GLU A 184 9.87 -30.87 38.82
N GLY A 185 9.03 -30.17 39.61
CA GLY A 185 9.17 -30.07 41.06
C GLY A 185 8.65 -31.27 41.87
N LEU A 186 7.96 -32.22 41.24
CA LEU A 186 7.28 -33.36 41.88
C LEU A 186 8.05 -34.68 41.73
N ILE A 187 9.07 -34.73 40.88
CA ILE A 187 9.86 -35.94 40.59
C ILE A 187 11.35 -35.75 40.95
N ASP A 188 12.09 -36.85 41.06
CA ASP A 188 13.55 -36.86 41.33
C ASP A 188 14.41 -37.20 40.10
N GLY A 189 13.90 -36.95 38.88
CA GLY A 189 14.62 -37.23 37.64
C GLY A 189 14.08 -36.46 36.43
N SER A 190 14.62 -36.76 35.25
CA SER A 190 14.27 -36.08 33.98
C SER A 190 13.35 -36.93 33.08
N SER A 191 12.68 -37.95 33.62
CA SER A 191 11.73 -38.77 32.86
C SER A 191 10.64 -39.37 33.76
N TYR A 192 9.49 -39.67 33.15
CA TYR A 192 8.34 -40.31 33.79
C TYR A 192 8.51 -41.83 34.02
N GLU A 193 9.66 -42.43 33.68
CA GLU A 193 9.87 -43.89 33.75
C GLU A 193 9.76 -44.45 35.18
N GLN A 194 9.98 -43.62 36.21
CA GLN A 194 9.98 -44.04 37.61
C GLN A 194 8.74 -43.62 38.41
N ILE A 195 7.64 -43.19 37.77
CA ILE A 195 6.38 -42.85 38.48
C ILE A 195 5.90 -44.01 39.38
N GLY A 196 6.09 -45.26 38.95
CA GLY A 196 5.67 -46.44 39.72
C GLY A 196 6.40 -46.65 41.05
N ASN A 197 7.53 -45.98 41.28
CA ASN A 197 8.28 -46.04 42.52
C ASN A 197 7.89 -44.86 43.44
N PRO A 198 7.25 -45.09 44.60
CA PRO A 198 6.86 -44.01 45.51
C PRO A 198 8.07 -43.26 46.11
N SER A 199 9.26 -43.86 46.05
CA SER A 199 10.52 -43.28 46.53
C SER A 199 11.11 -42.18 45.63
N SER A 200 10.71 -42.12 44.36
CA SER A 200 11.17 -41.11 43.36
C SER A 200 10.16 -39.99 43.11
N LEU A 201 9.09 -39.95 43.91
CA LEU A 201 8.04 -38.94 43.87
C LEU A 201 8.15 -38.03 45.10
N LYS A 202 8.42 -36.73 44.89
CA LYS A 202 8.44 -35.69 45.93
C LYS A 202 7.04 -35.26 46.37
N ILE A 203 6.10 -36.21 46.55
CA ILE A 203 4.72 -35.92 46.96
C ILE A 203 4.56 -35.98 48.48
N ILE A 204 5.23 -36.93 49.14
CA ILE A 204 5.11 -37.19 50.59
C ILE A 204 6.35 -36.67 51.37
N SER A 205 7.39 -36.25 50.64
CA SER A 205 8.59 -35.64 51.23
C SER A 205 8.24 -34.37 52.00
N PRO A 206 8.90 -34.06 53.14
CA PRO A 206 8.70 -32.79 53.84
C PRO A 206 9.12 -31.55 53.04
N ASP A 207 9.86 -31.73 51.94
CA ASP A 207 10.25 -30.70 50.97
C ASP A 207 9.31 -30.67 49.74
N SER A 208 8.11 -31.24 49.85
CA SER A 208 7.10 -31.27 48.78
C SER A 208 6.38 -29.93 48.61
N ILE A 209 6.08 -29.59 47.35
CA ILE A 209 5.15 -28.52 46.99
C ILE A 209 3.69 -28.89 47.36
N VAL A 210 3.37 -30.19 47.39
CA VAL A 210 2.04 -30.70 47.70
C VAL A 210 1.85 -30.76 49.22
N THR A 211 0.90 -29.97 49.73
CA THR A 211 0.56 -29.92 51.16
C THR A 211 -0.94 -30.12 51.36
N GLU A 212 -1.37 -30.25 52.61
CA GLU A 212 -2.80 -30.31 52.97
C GLU A 212 -3.57 -29.00 52.68
N TYR A 213 -2.88 -27.90 52.41
CA TYR A 213 -3.48 -26.56 52.28
C TYR A 213 -3.96 -26.27 50.85
N ILE A 214 -5.23 -25.88 50.74
CA ILE A 214 -5.82 -25.45 49.47
C ILE A 214 -5.54 -23.95 49.27
N GLN A 215 -4.61 -23.64 48.37
CA GLN A 215 -4.35 -22.26 47.97
C GLN A 215 -5.54 -21.67 47.19
N HIS A 216 -6.11 -20.59 47.71
CA HIS A 216 -7.09 -19.80 46.99
C HIS A 216 -6.34 -18.77 46.12
N PRO A 217 -6.51 -18.77 44.79
CA PRO A 217 -5.79 -17.86 43.92
C PRO A 217 -6.20 -16.40 44.16
N VAL A 218 -5.28 -15.47 43.90
CA VAL A 218 -5.53 -14.03 44.06
C VAL A 218 -6.70 -13.60 43.18
N ALA A 219 -7.76 -13.06 43.79
CA ALA A 219 -8.89 -12.50 43.07
C ALA A 219 -8.45 -11.27 42.27
N LEU A 220 -8.38 -11.41 40.94
CA LEU A 220 -8.12 -10.31 40.03
C LEU A 220 -9.40 -9.54 39.74
N GLU A 221 -9.36 -8.21 39.87
CA GLU A 221 -10.45 -7.34 39.41
C GLU A 221 -10.69 -7.55 37.90
N PRO A 222 -11.96 -7.70 37.46
CA PRO A 222 -12.25 -7.91 36.05
C PRO A 222 -11.85 -6.66 35.25
N PRO A 223 -11.29 -6.83 34.03
CA PRO A 223 -10.78 -5.70 33.26
C PRO A 223 -11.85 -4.66 32.90
N GLN A 224 -13.13 -5.06 32.87
CA GLN A 224 -14.28 -4.19 32.63
C GLN A 224 -14.54 -3.18 33.76
N ASP A 225 -14.22 -3.51 35.01
CA ASP A 225 -14.43 -2.58 36.15
C ASP A 225 -13.44 -1.39 36.12
N ARG A 226 -12.40 -1.48 35.28
CA ARG A 226 -11.50 -0.37 34.96
C ARG A 226 -12.11 0.64 34.00
N HIS A 227 -13.16 0.26 33.26
CA HIS A 227 -13.85 1.18 32.36
C HIS A 227 -14.71 2.13 33.19
N VAL A 228 -14.65 3.43 32.90
CA VAL A 228 -15.36 4.42 33.71
C VAL A 228 -16.87 4.28 33.51
N LEU A 229 -17.55 3.68 34.50
CA LEU A 229 -19.01 3.61 34.55
C LEU A 229 -19.58 5.03 34.64
N GLU A 230 -20.22 5.51 33.57
CA GLU A 230 -20.89 6.82 33.60
C GLU A 230 -22.09 6.79 34.55
N ASN A 231 -22.05 7.64 35.58
CA ASN A 231 -23.19 7.90 36.46
C ASN A 231 -24.45 8.17 35.62
N LYS A 232 -25.47 7.32 35.77
CA LYS A 232 -26.72 7.38 34.99
C LYS A 232 -27.33 8.77 35.08
N ALA A 233 -27.41 9.47 33.95
CA ALA A 233 -27.94 10.82 33.90
C ALA A 233 -29.40 10.86 34.37
N MET A 234 -29.70 11.68 35.38
CA MET A 234 -31.05 11.88 35.86
C MET A 234 -31.84 12.76 34.89
N PHE A 235 -32.68 12.14 34.06
CA PHE A 235 -33.57 12.85 33.15
C PHE A 235 -34.77 13.44 33.89
N LEU A 236 -35.01 14.73 33.67
CA LEU A 236 -36.16 15.45 34.22
C LEU A 236 -37.31 15.49 33.19
N THR A 237 -38.53 15.27 33.65
CA THR A 237 -39.74 15.43 32.83
C THR A 237 -39.91 16.88 32.35
N SER A 238 -40.67 17.08 31.26
CA SER A 238 -40.97 18.42 30.73
C SER A 238 -41.62 19.34 31.78
N LYS A 239 -42.46 18.78 32.67
CA LYS A 239 -43.10 19.48 33.80
C LYS A 239 -42.06 19.93 34.84
N GLU A 240 -41.13 19.07 35.23
CA GLU A 240 -40.07 19.41 36.19
C GLU A 240 -39.08 20.42 35.61
N GLN A 241 -38.68 20.26 34.35
CA GLN A 241 -37.88 21.27 33.64
C GLN A 241 -38.59 22.62 33.61
N ALA A 242 -39.90 22.66 33.38
CA ALA A 242 -40.69 23.89 33.45
C ALA A 242 -40.75 24.48 34.87
N LYS A 243 -40.91 23.63 35.91
CA LYS A 243 -40.89 24.03 37.33
C LYS A 243 -39.55 24.66 37.71
N ILE A 244 -38.43 24.00 37.41
CA ILE A 244 -37.08 24.51 37.68
C ILE A 244 -36.80 25.81 36.90
N ARG A 245 -37.17 25.88 35.61
CA ARG A 245 -37.05 27.12 34.81
C ARG A 245 -37.86 28.27 35.42
N ARG A 246 -39.09 28.01 35.91
CA ARG A 246 -39.93 29.01 36.58
C ARG A 246 -39.31 29.46 37.90
N GLN A 247 -38.88 28.52 38.76
CA GLN A 247 -38.25 28.82 40.05
C GLN A 247 -36.95 29.65 39.88
N ARG A 248 -36.07 29.28 38.95
CA ARG A 248 -34.84 30.05 38.65
C ARG A 248 -35.16 31.48 38.20
N ARG A 249 -36.11 31.66 37.27
CA ARG A 249 -36.55 33.01 36.84
C ARG A 249 -37.19 33.82 37.96
N MET A 250 -37.98 33.19 38.84
CA MET A 250 -38.56 33.90 39.99
C MET A 250 -37.49 34.33 40.99
N ALA A 251 -36.47 33.50 41.24
CA ALA A 251 -35.34 33.85 42.09
C ALA A 251 -34.53 35.03 41.51
N GLU A 252 -34.15 34.95 40.22
CA GLU A 252 -33.43 36.00 39.49
C GLU A 252 -34.21 37.33 39.48
N LEU A 253 -35.52 37.30 39.23
CA LEU A 253 -36.37 38.49 39.29
C LEU A 253 -36.50 39.05 40.71
N LYS A 254 -36.62 38.20 41.74
CA LYS A 254 -36.69 38.64 43.14
C LYS A 254 -35.38 39.25 43.61
N GLU A 255 -34.24 38.70 43.19
CA GLU A 255 -32.90 39.24 43.42
C GLU A 255 -32.73 40.61 42.74
N MET A 256 -33.11 40.74 41.47
CA MET A 256 -33.08 42.01 40.75
C MET A 256 -33.99 43.06 41.40
N GLN A 257 -35.20 42.70 41.82
CA GLN A 257 -36.10 43.58 42.56
C GLN A 257 -35.52 44.00 43.92
N ALA A 258 -34.83 43.11 44.63
CA ALA A 258 -34.15 43.45 45.87
C ALA A 258 -32.99 44.43 45.63
N LYS A 259 -32.19 44.23 44.58
CA LYS A 259 -31.12 45.16 44.16
C LYS A 259 -31.65 46.54 43.78
N ILE A 260 -32.80 46.62 43.11
CA ILE A 260 -33.48 47.89 42.80
C ILE A 260 -34.01 48.55 44.08
N ARG A 261 -34.66 47.79 44.98
CA ARG A 261 -35.15 48.32 46.27
C ARG A 261 -34.03 48.87 47.15
N LEU A 262 -32.85 48.26 47.10
CA LEU A 262 -31.64 48.69 47.82
C LEU A 262 -30.89 49.82 47.09
N GLY A 263 -31.32 50.26 45.91
CA GLY A 263 -30.69 51.33 45.14
C GLY A 263 -29.40 50.94 44.40
N LEU A 264 -28.98 49.67 44.46
CA LEU A 264 -27.75 49.19 43.79
C LEU A 264 -27.85 49.16 42.27
N ILE A 265 -29.07 49.10 41.72
CA ILE A 265 -29.34 49.08 40.28
C ILE A 265 -30.53 50.03 40.02
N PRO A 266 -30.42 51.00 39.10
CA PRO A 266 -31.54 51.86 38.75
C PRO A 266 -32.65 51.07 38.06
N ALA A 267 -33.91 51.49 38.23
CA ALA A 267 -35.04 50.85 37.58
C ALA A 267 -34.87 50.89 36.03
N PRO A 268 -35.06 49.75 35.33
CA PRO A 268 -34.84 49.70 33.89
C PRO A 268 -35.88 50.57 33.14
N PRO A 269 -35.47 51.35 32.13
CA PRO A 269 -36.37 52.23 31.39
C PRO A 269 -37.42 51.43 30.58
N PRO A 270 -38.58 52.04 30.26
CA PRO A 270 -39.65 51.38 29.52
C PRO A 270 -39.19 51.02 28.11
N LYS A 271 -39.43 49.76 27.70
CA LYS A 271 -38.99 49.23 26.41
C LYS A 271 -39.81 49.81 25.25
N VAL A 272 -39.22 50.71 24.46
CA VAL A 272 -39.91 51.27 23.28
C VAL A 272 -39.76 50.36 22.05
N LYS A 273 -40.81 50.32 21.23
CA LYS A 273 -40.90 49.64 19.93
C LYS A 273 -41.59 50.61 18.95
N LYS A 274 -41.37 50.49 17.63
CA LYS A 274 -42.07 51.29 16.61
C LYS A 274 -43.60 51.30 16.82
N GLY A 275 -44.23 50.13 16.90
CA GLY A 275 -45.69 50.02 17.15
C GLY A 275 -46.17 50.45 18.55
N ASN A 276 -45.27 50.79 19.49
CA ASN A 276 -45.61 51.32 20.82
C ASN A 276 -45.11 52.77 21.01
N LEU A 277 -44.61 53.41 19.94
CA LEU A 277 -43.93 54.71 19.99
C LEU A 277 -44.93 55.81 20.36
N MET A 278 -46.05 55.91 19.64
CA MET A 278 -47.13 56.87 19.92
C MET A 278 -47.72 56.72 21.32
N ARG A 279 -47.76 55.50 21.88
CA ARG A 279 -48.34 55.23 23.21
C ARG A 279 -47.41 55.60 24.37
N VAL A 280 -46.09 55.62 24.16
CA VAL A 280 -45.09 55.86 25.23
C VAL A 280 -44.43 57.24 25.11
N LEU A 281 -44.32 57.77 23.89
CA LEU A 281 -43.66 59.04 23.60
C LEU A 281 -44.53 59.99 22.75
N GLY A 282 -45.86 59.80 22.74
CA GLY A 282 -46.79 60.57 21.90
C GLY A 282 -46.59 62.08 21.98
N ASP A 283 -46.59 62.64 23.19
CA ASP A 283 -46.44 64.09 23.45
C ASP A 283 -45.13 64.70 22.91
N VAL A 284 -44.08 63.87 22.76
CA VAL A 284 -42.78 64.25 22.20
C VAL A 284 -42.75 63.99 20.69
N ALA A 285 -43.36 62.90 20.23
CA ALA A 285 -43.39 62.49 18.83
C ALA A 285 -44.33 63.36 17.97
N VAL A 286 -45.33 64.00 18.57
CA VAL A 286 -46.16 65.04 17.91
C VAL A 286 -45.34 66.31 17.63
N LYS A 287 -44.31 66.58 18.45
CA LYS A 287 -43.41 67.74 18.26
C LYS A 287 -42.32 67.44 17.24
N ASP A 288 -41.54 66.37 17.47
CA ASP A 288 -40.39 65.99 16.65
C ASP A 288 -40.43 64.50 16.25
N PRO A 289 -41.26 64.12 15.25
CA PRO A 289 -41.46 62.71 14.89
C PRO A 289 -40.15 62.02 14.48
N THR A 290 -39.36 62.65 13.62
CA THR A 290 -38.08 62.11 13.12
C THR A 290 -37.06 61.88 14.23
N ALA A 291 -36.99 62.77 15.22
CA ALA A 291 -36.06 62.65 16.35
C ALA A 291 -36.47 61.49 17.29
N VAL A 292 -37.77 61.33 17.55
CA VAL A 292 -38.28 60.20 18.35
C VAL A 292 -38.11 58.87 17.61
N GLU A 293 -38.37 58.83 16.30
CA GLU A 293 -38.10 57.64 15.49
C GLU A 293 -36.61 57.27 15.49
N ALA A 294 -35.71 58.23 15.29
CA ALA A 294 -34.26 58.01 15.35
C ALA A 294 -33.83 57.46 16.72
N ARG A 295 -34.35 58.03 17.82
CA ARG A 295 -34.10 57.55 19.18
C ARG A 295 -34.59 56.11 19.40
N VAL A 296 -35.80 55.78 18.93
CA VAL A 296 -36.36 54.42 19.07
C VAL A 296 -35.64 53.42 18.17
N ASN A 297 -35.27 53.80 16.95
CA ASN A 297 -34.42 53.00 16.06
C ASN A 297 -33.07 52.70 16.72
N ARG A 298 -32.44 53.71 17.34
CA ARG A 298 -31.20 53.55 18.10
C ARG A 298 -31.39 52.60 19.30
N GLU A 299 -32.43 52.75 20.11
CA GLU A 299 -32.68 51.82 21.24
C GLU A 299 -32.95 50.38 20.76
N ILE A 300 -33.64 50.21 19.62
CA ILE A 300 -33.83 48.89 18.98
C ILE A 300 -32.50 48.31 18.50
N ALA A 301 -31.64 49.13 17.87
CA ALA A 301 -30.33 48.72 17.39
C ALA A 301 -29.37 48.39 18.55
N GLU A 302 -29.30 49.21 19.60
CA GLU A 302 -28.53 48.94 20.82
C GLU A 302 -28.98 47.63 21.48
N ARG A 303 -30.29 47.38 21.55
CA ARG A 303 -30.85 46.13 22.09
C ARG A 303 -30.50 44.91 21.23
N HIS A 304 -30.50 45.06 19.90
CA HIS A 304 -30.07 44.01 18.98
C HIS A 304 -28.56 43.75 19.09
N GLN A 305 -27.74 44.80 19.10
CA GLN A 305 -26.28 44.71 19.30
C GLN A 305 -25.94 44.06 20.64
N LYS A 306 -26.64 44.42 21.74
CA LYS A 306 -26.45 43.78 23.04
C LYS A 306 -26.80 42.28 23.00
N HIS A 307 -27.84 41.89 22.27
CA HIS A 307 -28.15 40.47 22.05
C HIS A 307 -27.08 39.74 21.23
N VAL A 308 -26.57 40.36 20.14
CA VAL A 308 -25.48 39.79 19.32
C VAL A 308 -24.20 39.65 20.14
N LYS A 309 -23.75 40.72 20.82
CA LYS A 309 -22.58 40.70 21.72
C LYS A 309 -22.69 39.60 22.77
N LEU A 310 -23.81 39.53 23.51
CA LEU A 310 -24.04 38.47 24.50
C LEU A 310 -24.06 37.04 23.92
N ASN A 311 -24.32 36.87 22.61
CA ASN A 311 -24.23 35.58 21.94
C ASN A 311 -22.81 35.28 21.46
N GLU A 312 -22.05 36.31 21.06
CA GLU A 312 -20.62 36.24 20.74
C GLU A 312 -19.79 35.93 22.00
N ASP A 313 -20.05 36.61 23.12
CA ASP A 313 -19.44 36.38 24.44
C ASP A 313 -19.64 34.93 24.93
N ARG A 314 -20.79 34.32 24.60
CA ARG A 314 -21.11 32.91 24.93
C ARG A 314 -20.62 31.90 23.88
N LYS A 315 -20.15 32.35 22.72
CA LYS A 315 -19.74 31.48 21.61
C LYS A 315 -18.33 30.98 21.87
N LEU A 316 -18.21 29.68 22.19
CA LEU A 316 -16.89 29.06 22.42
C LEU A 316 -15.93 29.38 21.27
N SER A 317 -14.70 29.74 21.63
CA SER A 317 -13.60 29.95 20.69
C SER A 317 -13.29 28.67 19.90
N LYS A 318 -12.50 28.79 18.84
CA LYS A 318 -12.06 27.62 18.06
C LYS A 318 -11.31 26.61 18.94
N ASP A 319 -10.47 27.11 19.83
CA ASP A 319 -9.61 26.30 20.69
C ASP A 319 -10.42 25.64 21.82
N GLN A 320 -11.34 26.37 22.45
CA GLN A 320 -12.29 25.82 23.43
C GLN A 320 -13.18 24.71 22.83
N LYS A 321 -13.56 24.83 21.54
CA LYS A 321 -14.29 23.76 20.84
C LYS A 321 -13.41 22.55 20.61
N ASN A 322 -12.15 22.74 20.22
CA ASN A 322 -11.20 21.67 19.99
C ASN A 322 -10.87 20.93 21.31
N GLU A 323 -10.64 21.66 22.39
CA GLU A 323 -10.42 21.12 23.73
C GLU A 323 -11.65 20.33 24.21
N LYS A 324 -12.86 20.86 24.04
CA LYS A 324 -14.10 20.15 24.37
C LYS A 324 -14.30 18.88 23.54
N LEU A 325 -13.90 18.89 22.27
CA LEU A 325 -13.94 17.72 21.39
C LEU A 325 -12.91 16.66 21.80
N SER A 326 -11.67 17.06 22.09
CA SER A 326 -10.61 16.19 22.60
C SER A 326 -10.99 15.55 23.94
N LYS A 327 -11.51 16.34 24.89
CA LYS A 327 -12.06 15.83 26.16
C LYS A 327 -13.23 14.87 25.94
N ASN A 328 -14.02 15.02 24.87
CA ASN A 328 -15.09 14.09 24.56
C ASN A 328 -14.58 12.78 23.93
N GLN A 329 -13.57 12.85 23.07
CA GLN A 329 -12.92 11.68 22.48
C GLN A 329 -12.14 10.87 23.53
N GLN A 330 -11.50 11.55 24.49
CA GLN A 330 -10.84 10.88 25.62
C GLN A 330 -11.86 10.10 26.45
N ARG A 331 -12.95 10.75 26.90
CA ARG A 331 -14.03 10.08 27.65
C ARG A 331 -14.72 8.94 26.89
N ASP A 332 -14.70 8.93 25.56
CA ASP A 332 -15.20 7.79 24.75
C ASP A 332 -14.19 6.64 24.66
N ALA A 333 -12.88 6.94 24.77
CA ALA A 333 -11.82 5.94 24.88
C ALA A 333 -11.68 5.36 26.31
N ASP A 334 -11.97 6.15 27.35
CA ASP A 334 -11.94 5.74 28.76
C ASP A 334 -13.06 4.72 29.12
N LYS A 335 -14.04 4.55 28.22
CA LYS A 335 -15.12 3.53 28.31
C LYS A 335 -14.71 2.16 27.78
N GLY A 336 -13.57 2.06 27.10
CA GLY A 336 -13.13 0.87 26.39
C GLY A 336 -12.53 1.22 25.02
N ILE A 337 -11.54 0.44 24.60
CA ILE A 337 -10.91 0.55 23.29
C ILE A 337 -11.47 -0.56 22.39
N TYR A 338 -12.04 -0.16 21.26
CA TYR A 338 -12.54 -1.05 20.22
C TYR A 338 -11.55 -1.10 19.06
N LEU A 339 -11.37 -2.29 18.49
CA LEU A 339 -10.49 -2.59 17.36
C LEU A 339 -11.32 -2.98 16.14
N LEU A 340 -10.99 -2.41 14.97
CA LEU A 340 -11.49 -2.84 13.66
C LEU A 340 -10.33 -3.19 12.74
N VAL A 341 -10.48 -4.27 11.97
CA VAL A 341 -9.52 -4.71 10.96
C VAL A 341 -10.23 -4.87 9.62
N PHE A 342 -9.79 -4.15 8.60
CA PHE A 342 -10.34 -4.19 7.24
C PHE A 342 -9.33 -4.73 6.22
N LYS A 343 -9.81 -5.57 5.30
CA LYS A 343 -9.12 -6.02 4.08
C LYS A 343 -9.61 -5.17 2.91
N ILE A 344 -8.68 -4.61 2.13
CA ILE A 344 -8.99 -3.81 0.93
C ILE A 344 -8.14 -4.33 -0.23
N SER A 345 -8.75 -4.69 -1.36
CA SER A 345 -8.02 -5.31 -2.48
C SER A 345 -6.91 -4.40 -3.02
N SER A 346 -7.22 -3.13 -3.30
CA SER A 346 -6.26 -2.13 -3.78
C SER A 346 -6.50 -0.74 -3.18
N LEU A 347 -5.41 -0.03 -2.88
CA LEU A 347 -5.39 1.36 -2.40
C LEU A 347 -4.71 2.32 -3.40
N ALA A 348 -4.71 1.97 -4.69
CA ALA A 348 -4.18 2.79 -5.78
C ALA A 348 -4.76 4.23 -5.83
N ASN A 349 -6.05 4.40 -5.52
CA ASN A 349 -6.68 5.71 -5.47
C ASN A 349 -6.19 6.52 -4.25
N GLY A 350 -5.41 7.58 -4.50
CA GLY A 350 -4.88 8.48 -3.47
C GLY A 350 -5.97 9.19 -2.64
N GLN A 351 -7.17 9.40 -3.18
CA GLN A 351 -8.29 9.95 -2.40
C GLN A 351 -8.74 8.98 -1.31
N HIS A 352 -8.76 7.67 -1.58
CA HIS A 352 -9.11 6.68 -0.56
C HIS A 352 -8.06 6.67 0.56
N ARG A 353 -6.76 6.65 0.21
CA ARG A 353 -5.65 6.77 1.18
C ARG A 353 -5.79 8.02 2.07
N TYR A 354 -6.12 9.17 1.47
CA TYR A 354 -6.36 10.41 2.19
C TYR A 354 -7.60 10.34 3.09
N LYS A 355 -8.74 9.83 2.59
CA LYS A 355 -9.98 9.65 3.37
C LYS A 355 -9.73 8.77 4.61
N ILE A 356 -9.06 7.62 4.45
CA ILE A 356 -8.64 6.70 5.52
C ILE A 356 -7.84 7.47 6.60
N GLY A 357 -6.66 8.01 6.24
CA GLY A 357 -5.75 8.58 7.24
C GLY A 357 -6.25 9.89 7.87
N MET A 358 -6.93 10.74 7.11
CA MET A 358 -7.46 12.00 7.62
C MET A 358 -8.63 11.78 8.57
N ASN A 359 -9.55 10.85 8.27
CA ASN A 359 -10.66 10.55 9.20
C ASN A 359 -10.16 9.84 10.46
N ALA A 360 -9.17 8.94 10.36
CA ALA A 360 -8.55 8.32 11.54
C ALA A 360 -7.97 9.40 12.48
N THR A 361 -7.22 10.35 11.92
CA THR A 361 -6.64 11.48 12.67
C THR A 361 -7.72 12.39 13.28
N GLN A 362 -8.73 12.79 12.51
CA GLN A 362 -9.82 13.67 12.98
C GLN A 362 -10.68 13.03 14.08
N LEU A 363 -10.84 11.71 14.06
CA LEU A 363 -11.59 10.95 15.07
C LEU A 363 -10.72 10.53 16.28
N ALA A 364 -9.46 10.98 16.35
CA ALA A 364 -8.49 10.59 17.39
C ALA A 364 -8.30 9.06 17.54
N LEU A 365 -8.44 8.36 16.42
CA LEU A 365 -8.20 6.93 16.30
C LEU A 365 -6.69 6.68 16.12
N SER A 366 -6.20 5.61 16.74
CA SER A 366 -4.85 5.11 16.53
C SER A 366 -4.90 3.88 15.62
N GLY A 367 -3.78 3.45 15.05
CA GLY A 367 -3.76 2.29 14.16
C GLY A 367 -2.71 2.36 13.07
N THR A 368 -2.76 1.39 12.15
CA THR A 368 -1.88 1.36 10.99
C THR A 368 -2.60 0.91 9.72
N CYS A 369 -2.26 1.54 8.60
CA CYS A 369 -2.57 1.06 7.25
C CYS A 369 -1.31 0.43 6.66
N ILE A 370 -1.35 -0.88 6.41
CA ILE A 370 -0.34 -1.60 5.64
C ILE A 370 -0.82 -1.67 4.20
N MET A 371 -0.06 -1.03 3.32
CA MET A 371 -0.24 -1.13 1.89
C MET A 371 0.68 -2.23 1.35
N HIS A 372 0.14 -3.15 0.55
CA HIS A 372 0.90 -4.26 -0.02
C HIS A 372 0.24 -4.72 -1.35
N PRO A 373 1.02 -5.19 -2.34
CA PRO A 373 0.53 -5.43 -3.71
C PRO A 373 -0.59 -6.47 -3.85
N LYS A 374 -0.70 -7.46 -2.94
CA LYS A 374 -1.76 -8.50 -2.99
C LYS A 374 -3.08 -8.03 -2.40
N PHE A 375 -3.02 -7.35 -1.26
CA PHE A 375 -4.15 -6.78 -0.51
C PHE A 375 -3.59 -5.83 0.53
N ASN A 376 -4.41 -4.93 1.03
CA ASN A 376 -4.07 -3.91 2.01
C ASN A 376 -4.81 -4.19 3.32
N LEU A 377 -4.16 -3.95 4.46
CA LEU A 377 -4.71 -4.18 5.79
C LEU A 377 -4.81 -2.86 6.55
N VAL A 378 -6.01 -2.50 7.01
CA VAL A 378 -6.26 -1.31 7.82
C VAL A 378 -6.69 -1.75 9.21
N ILE A 379 -5.83 -1.53 10.20
CA ILE A 379 -6.07 -1.79 11.63
C ILE A 379 -6.32 -0.45 12.32
N VAL A 380 -7.42 -0.33 13.07
CA VAL A 380 -7.85 0.90 13.74
C VAL A 380 -8.33 0.61 15.14
N GLU A 381 -7.84 1.35 16.14
CA GLU A 381 -8.25 1.26 17.54
C GLU A 381 -8.74 2.62 18.08
N GLY A 382 -9.72 2.62 18.97
CA GLY A 382 -10.18 3.82 19.68
C GLY A 382 -11.52 3.68 20.38
N GLY A 383 -12.10 4.81 20.77
CA GLY A 383 -13.40 4.85 21.47
C GLY A 383 -14.59 4.46 20.60
N SER A 384 -15.65 3.98 21.25
CA SER A 384 -16.84 3.37 20.63
C SER A 384 -17.50 4.25 19.56
N TRP A 385 -17.62 5.55 19.79
CA TRP A 385 -18.29 6.49 18.88
C TRP A 385 -17.43 6.76 17.64
N SER A 386 -16.13 6.91 17.85
CA SER A 386 -15.16 7.17 16.79
C SER A 386 -15.03 5.95 15.87
N ILE A 387 -14.97 4.76 16.47
CA ILE A 387 -14.91 3.47 15.76
C ILE A 387 -16.17 3.23 14.91
N ASN A 388 -17.37 3.45 15.46
CA ASN A 388 -18.63 3.34 14.70
C ASN A 388 -18.71 4.33 13.52
N LYS A 389 -18.21 5.56 13.70
CA LYS A 389 -18.12 6.52 12.58
C LYS A 389 -17.12 6.08 11.51
N TYR A 390 -16.02 5.47 11.91
CA TYR A 390 -15.02 4.95 10.99
C TYR A 390 -15.52 3.70 10.24
N LYS A 391 -16.22 2.78 10.90
CA LYS A 391 -16.92 1.66 10.27
C LYS A 391 -17.86 2.13 9.17
N LYS A 392 -18.72 3.12 9.46
CA LYS A 392 -19.62 3.72 8.47
C LYS A 392 -18.88 4.46 7.35
N LEU A 393 -17.70 5.02 7.60
CA LEU A 393 -16.85 5.58 6.55
C LEU A 393 -16.37 4.47 5.60
N MET A 394 -15.75 3.43 6.15
CA MET A 394 -15.09 2.38 5.38
C MET A 394 -16.06 1.51 4.59
N LEU A 395 -17.26 1.23 5.12
CA LEU A 395 -18.20 0.30 4.49
C LEU A 395 -19.31 0.99 3.66
N ASN A 396 -19.67 2.24 3.97
CA ASN A 396 -20.87 2.88 3.41
C ASN A 396 -20.65 4.27 2.77
N ARG A 397 -19.45 4.87 2.87
CA ARG A 397 -19.19 6.24 2.36
C ARG A 397 -17.99 6.36 1.42
N ILE A 398 -17.23 5.29 1.25
CA ILE A 398 -16.14 5.21 0.29
C ILE A 398 -16.59 4.20 -0.76
N ASP A 399 -16.75 4.69 -1.98
CA ASP A 399 -17.07 3.85 -3.13
C ASP A 399 -15.75 3.28 -3.66
N TRP A 400 -15.40 2.07 -3.23
CA TRP A 400 -14.09 1.44 -3.47
C TRP A 400 -13.81 1.13 -4.95
N THR A 401 -14.86 1.08 -5.76
CA THR A 401 -14.80 0.89 -7.21
C THR A 401 -14.46 2.17 -7.97
N GLU A 402 -14.52 3.36 -7.33
CA GLU A 402 -14.13 4.62 -7.94
C GLU A 402 -12.61 4.75 -7.98
N ASN A 403 -12.04 4.84 -9.19
CA ASN A 403 -10.68 5.33 -9.37
C ASN A 403 -10.69 6.79 -9.84
N SER A 404 -9.72 7.58 -9.39
CA SER A 404 -9.58 8.99 -9.77
C SER A 404 -8.12 9.34 -9.97
N PRO A 405 -7.77 10.13 -11.00
CA PRO A 405 -6.38 10.51 -11.26
C PRO A 405 -5.82 11.32 -10.10
N SER A 406 -4.50 11.20 -9.90
CA SER A 406 -3.79 11.89 -8.84
C SER A 406 -3.88 13.41 -9.06
N ARG A 407 -4.68 14.11 -8.23
CA ARG A 407 -4.83 15.57 -8.28
C ARG A 407 -3.58 16.30 -7.75
N ARG A 408 -2.47 16.21 -8.49
CA ARG A 408 -1.30 17.11 -8.45
C ARG A 408 -0.33 16.74 -9.58
N GLY A 409 0.04 17.72 -10.39
CA GLY A 409 1.34 17.70 -11.04
C GLY A 409 2.42 18.10 -10.02
N ASP A 410 3.47 17.28 -9.98
CA ASP A 410 4.83 17.55 -9.50
C ASP A 410 5.15 17.85 -8.01
N ASP A 411 6.46 17.84 -7.72
CA ASP A 411 7.18 18.25 -6.50
C ASP A 411 7.20 17.30 -5.28
N ARG A 412 7.06 15.99 -5.48
CA ARG A 412 7.70 14.99 -4.59
C ARG A 412 8.36 13.88 -5.40
N PRO A 413 9.61 13.47 -5.08
CA PRO A 413 10.28 12.41 -5.82
C PRO A 413 9.48 11.11 -5.74
N ASN A 414 9.21 10.56 -6.92
CA ASN A 414 8.37 9.40 -7.19
C ASN A 414 8.75 8.17 -6.36
N SER A 415 8.23 8.10 -5.13
CA SER A 415 8.53 7.07 -4.11
C SER A 415 7.31 6.22 -3.76
N GLU A 416 6.16 6.47 -4.40
CA GLU A 416 5.04 5.54 -4.37
C GLU A 416 5.28 4.47 -5.44
N ARG A 417 5.26 3.19 -5.03
CA ARG A 417 5.51 2.05 -5.91
C ARG A 417 4.46 1.98 -7.02
N ASP A 418 4.82 1.42 -8.17
CA ASP A 418 3.97 1.32 -9.39
C ASP A 418 2.52 0.87 -9.09
N TRP A 419 2.34 -0.14 -8.24
CA TRP A 419 1.03 -0.68 -7.86
C TRP A 419 0.18 0.22 -6.92
N LEU A 420 0.73 1.32 -6.41
CA LEU A 420 0.03 2.36 -5.64
C LEU A 420 -0.37 3.58 -6.48
N GLN A 421 0.05 3.64 -7.75
CA GLN A 421 -0.37 4.68 -8.67
C GLN A 421 -1.80 4.41 -9.18
N ALA A 422 -2.57 5.48 -9.38
CA ALA A 422 -3.94 5.41 -9.88
C ALA A 422 -4.00 5.16 -11.40
N GLU A 423 -2.91 5.43 -12.09
CA GLU A 423 -2.73 5.30 -13.52
C GLU A 423 -1.79 4.10 -13.79
N ASP A 424 -2.09 3.29 -14.81
CA ASP A 424 -1.21 2.25 -15.30
C ASP A 424 -0.14 2.86 -16.24
N GLN A 425 0.85 2.06 -16.66
CA GLN A 425 2.02 2.51 -17.44
C GLN A 425 1.68 3.18 -18.79
N ASP A 426 0.47 2.95 -19.32
CA ASP A 426 -0.08 3.57 -20.53
C ASP A 426 -0.84 4.90 -20.25
N GLY A 427 -0.85 5.40 -19.01
CA GLY A 427 -1.58 6.61 -18.58
C GLY A 427 -3.10 6.45 -18.45
N ALA A 428 -3.62 5.23 -18.60
CA ALA A 428 -5.02 4.91 -18.36
C ALA A 428 -5.29 4.72 -16.86
N LEU A 429 -6.49 5.08 -16.39
CA LEU A 429 -6.90 4.79 -15.01
C LEU A 429 -7.08 3.29 -14.82
N LYS A 430 -6.43 2.76 -13.79
CA LYS A 430 -6.54 1.36 -13.38
C LYS A 430 -7.99 0.99 -13.08
N ASP A 431 -8.46 -0.15 -13.60
CA ASP A 431 -9.80 -0.64 -13.26
C ASP A 431 -9.86 -1.11 -11.80
N MET A 432 -10.85 -0.61 -11.08
CA MET A 432 -11.11 -0.88 -9.67
C MET A 432 -12.49 -1.52 -9.46
N SER A 433 -13.17 -1.95 -10.52
CA SER A 433 -14.50 -2.60 -10.50
C SER A 433 -14.61 -3.78 -9.50
N LEU A 434 -13.52 -4.54 -9.32
CA LEU A 434 -13.41 -5.66 -8.38
C LEU A 434 -12.84 -5.27 -7.00
N ASN A 435 -12.64 -3.99 -6.73
CA ASN A 435 -12.11 -3.51 -5.45
C ASN A 435 -13.21 -3.37 -4.41
N GLU A 436 -12.96 -3.95 -3.24
CA GLU A 436 -13.90 -3.95 -2.12
C GLU A 436 -13.17 -3.77 -0.79
N CYS A 437 -13.92 -3.40 0.24
CA CYS A 437 -13.46 -3.31 1.62
C CYS A 437 -14.29 -4.25 2.49
N ARG A 438 -13.67 -5.32 3.00
CA ARG A 438 -14.30 -6.29 3.91
C ARG A 438 -13.81 -6.05 5.34
N LEU A 439 -14.74 -6.05 6.29
CA LEU A 439 -14.42 -6.10 7.72
C LEU A 439 -14.02 -7.54 8.08
N ILE A 440 -12.79 -7.74 8.56
CA ILE A 440 -12.25 -9.06 8.94
C ILE A 440 -12.51 -9.36 10.42
N PHE A 441 -12.32 -8.34 11.26
CA PHE A 441 -12.42 -8.45 12.70
C PHE A 441 -12.95 -7.17 13.32
N GLU A 442 -13.81 -7.33 14.31
CA GLU A 442 -14.37 -6.29 15.17
C GLU A 442 -14.41 -6.84 16.59
N GLY A 443 -13.86 -6.10 17.56
CA GLY A 443 -13.78 -6.55 18.94
C GLY A 443 -13.26 -5.48 19.89
N GLU A 444 -13.13 -5.84 21.16
CA GLU A 444 -12.58 -4.99 22.22
C GLU A 444 -11.12 -5.34 22.51
N GLN A 445 -10.36 -4.34 22.98
CA GLN A 445 -8.95 -4.48 23.33
C GLN A 445 -8.68 -3.80 24.68
N LYS A 446 -7.88 -4.45 25.53
CA LYS A 446 -7.60 -4.02 26.91
C LYS A 446 -6.95 -2.62 27.00
N ALA A 447 -6.15 -2.23 26.01
CA ALA A 447 -5.48 -0.94 25.94
C ALA A 447 -5.08 -0.62 24.48
N ARG A 448 -4.85 0.66 24.19
CA ARG A 448 -4.25 1.11 22.92
C ARG A 448 -2.83 0.57 22.78
N VAL A 449 -2.50 -0.04 21.65
CA VAL A 449 -1.13 -0.46 21.31
C VAL A 449 -0.47 0.52 20.33
N PHE A 450 -1.26 1.25 19.54
CA PHE A 450 -0.77 2.26 18.61
C PHE A 450 -0.77 3.65 19.27
N ARG A 451 0.40 4.32 19.30
CA ARG A 451 0.50 5.70 19.82
C ARG A 451 -0.17 6.75 18.93
N ARG A 452 -0.24 6.50 17.63
CA ARG A 452 -0.84 7.38 16.62
C ARG A 452 -1.22 6.58 15.38
N TRP A 453 -1.98 7.19 14.48
CA TRP A 453 -2.17 6.69 13.13
C TRP A 453 -0.85 6.70 12.32
N SER A 454 -0.58 5.63 11.58
CA SER A 454 0.52 5.57 10.60
C SER A 454 0.14 4.79 9.33
N SER A 455 0.85 5.04 8.24
CA SER A 455 0.76 4.23 7.01
C SER A 455 2.14 3.69 6.66
N LYS A 456 2.23 2.39 6.33
CA LYS A 456 3.45 1.72 5.89
C LYS A 456 3.21 1.09 4.53
N VAL A 457 4.17 1.21 3.62
CA VAL A 457 4.24 0.43 2.37
C VAL A 457 5.10 -0.78 2.69
N CYS A 458 4.63 -1.98 2.38
CA CYS A 458 5.38 -3.22 2.51
C CYS A 458 5.32 -3.98 1.18
N GLU A 459 6.45 -4.49 0.70
CA GLU A 459 6.51 -5.20 -0.59
C GLU A 459 6.37 -6.71 -0.44
N THR A 460 6.61 -7.23 0.76
CA THR A 460 6.58 -8.67 1.06
C THR A 460 5.68 -8.99 2.26
N ASP A 461 5.10 -10.18 2.25
CA ASP A 461 4.32 -10.71 3.38
C ASP A 461 5.14 -10.79 4.68
N ALA A 462 6.48 -10.89 4.59
CA ALA A 462 7.38 -10.92 5.74
C ALA A 462 7.56 -9.52 6.37
N GLU A 463 7.77 -8.49 5.55
CA GLU A 463 7.85 -7.10 6.00
C GLU A 463 6.52 -6.63 6.63
N ALA A 464 5.39 -7.04 6.05
CA ALA A 464 4.06 -6.78 6.62
C ALA A 464 3.88 -7.44 8.00
N ARG A 465 4.33 -8.70 8.17
CA ARG A 465 4.35 -9.39 9.47
C ARG A 465 5.28 -8.70 10.47
N GLU A 466 6.51 -8.35 10.09
CA GLU A 466 7.46 -7.63 10.97
C GLU A 466 6.97 -6.23 11.37
N ALA A 467 6.22 -5.56 10.49
CA ALA A 467 5.57 -4.30 10.79
C ALA A 467 4.50 -4.40 11.89
N LEU A 468 3.85 -5.56 12.04
CA LEU A 468 2.83 -5.88 13.04
C LEU A 468 3.36 -6.62 14.27
N ALA A 469 4.44 -7.41 14.14
CA ALA A 469 5.08 -8.15 15.23
C ALA A 469 5.55 -7.22 16.35
N ARG A 470 6.01 -6.02 16.00
CA ARG A 470 6.30 -4.92 16.94
C ARG A 470 5.12 -4.49 17.81
N VAL A 471 3.90 -4.85 17.42
CA VAL A 471 2.61 -4.52 18.04
C VAL A 471 1.91 -5.80 18.55
N LYS A 472 2.49 -6.99 18.32
CA LYS A 472 1.90 -8.33 18.58
C LYS A 472 0.56 -8.56 17.85
N LEU A 473 0.42 -8.03 16.64
CA LEU A 473 -0.81 -8.07 15.83
C LEU A 473 -0.63 -8.80 14.48
N GLU A 474 0.45 -9.58 14.32
CA GLU A 474 0.78 -10.32 13.11
C GLU A 474 -0.26 -11.38 12.73
N THR A 475 -1.01 -11.91 13.69
CA THR A 475 -2.11 -12.86 13.48
C THR A 475 -3.21 -12.30 12.58
N PHE A 476 -3.47 -10.99 12.62
CA PHE A 476 -4.43 -10.33 11.73
C PHE A 476 -3.98 -10.30 10.27
N TRP A 477 -2.67 -10.32 10.00
CA TRP A 477 -2.17 -10.47 8.63
C TRP A 477 -2.40 -11.88 8.09
N SER A 478 -2.10 -12.90 8.91
CA SER A 478 -2.37 -14.30 8.57
C SER A 478 -3.87 -14.56 8.37
N LEU A 479 -4.73 -14.00 9.22
CA LEU A 479 -6.19 -14.03 9.07
C LEU A 479 -6.66 -13.33 7.79
N ALA A 480 -6.07 -12.18 7.45
CA ALA A 480 -6.36 -11.47 6.21
C ALA A 480 -5.88 -12.21 4.95
N LYS A 481 -4.78 -12.99 5.04
CA LYS A 481 -4.32 -13.86 3.95
C LYS A 481 -5.21 -15.09 3.80
N GLY A 482 -5.56 -15.75 4.93
CA GLY A 482 -6.39 -16.96 4.96
C GLY A 482 -7.85 -16.74 4.56
N THR A 483 -8.38 -15.52 4.75
CA THR A 483 -9.67 -15.08 4.22
C THR A 483 -9.59 -14.82 2.70
N LEU A 484 -9.25 -15.85 1.92
CA LEU A 484 -9.55 -15.89 0.49
C LEU A 484 -11.07 -15.69 0.33
N GLY A 485 -11.45 -14.90 -0.68
CA GLY A 485 -12.83 -14.48 -0.85
C GLY A 485 -13.74 -15.68 -1.04
N ILE A 486 -14.56 -15.98 -0.02
CA ILE A 486 -15.82 -16.69 -0.23
C ILE A 486 -16.61 -15.80 -1.19
N SER A 487 -16.82 -16.35 -2.39
CA SER A 487 -17.60 -15.78 -3.51
C SER A 487 -19.04 -16.28 -3.44
#